data_AF-A0A814PM56-F1
#
_entry.id   AF-A0A814PM56-F1
#
_cell.length_a   1.000
_cell.length_b   1.000
_cell.length_c   1.000
_cell.angle_alpha   90.00
_cell.angle_beta   90.00
_cell.angle_gamma   90.00
#
_symmetry.space_group_name_H-M   'P 1'
#
loop_
_entity.id
_entity.type
_entity.pdbx_description
1 polymer ?
#
loop_
_entity_poly.entity_id
_entity_poly.type
_entity_poly.pdbx_seq_one_letter_code
_entity_poly.pdbx_strand_id
1 'polypeptide(L)'
;MANLYFLFMLILQLIPIVSSLDPFSTLIPLLVVVILKALKDLNDDIKRHLNDYYLNSQPVKILNGTVLEDRKWRNISVGNVVLLKNNDCVPADMLILTTSEPNGLCFIDTAELDGETNLKSRQAVTDLNQIFEDNSPSKNFDHINSEISELNFDIGCEIPNQFLNQFVGTLKMDNGNEISLENNNILLRGCRIRNTQWCYGIVIFAGRDTKIMKNRGVSGFKQTHVSRCVNEITI
;
A
#
# COMPACT_ATOMS: atom_id res chain seq x y z
N MET A 1 -14.39 28.60 13.45
CA MET A 1 -14.75 30.04 13.58
C MET A 1 -14.51 30.58 14.98
N ALA A 2 -14.89 29.87 16.06
CA ALA A 2 -14.62 30.30 17.45
C ALA A 2 -13.19 30.80 17.72
N ASN A 3 -12.16 30.08 17.25
CA ASN A 3 -10.76 30.50 17.43
C ASN A 3 -10.44 31.85 16.76
N LEU A 4 -11.11 32.18 15.64
CA LEU A 4 -10.94 33.45 14.93
C LEU A 4 -11.67 34.59 15.65
N TYR A 5 -12.84 34.29 16.25
CA TYR A 5 -13.54 35.21 17.16
C TYR A 5 -12.68 35.56 18.38
N PHE A 6 -12.09 34.56 19.05
CA PHE A 6 -11.19 34.80 20.19
C PHE A 6 -9.91 35.56 19.77
N LEU A 7 -9.38 35.27 18.57
CA LEU A 7 -8.25 36.03 18.02
C LEU A 7 -8.62 37.50 17.77
N PHE A 8 -9.81 37.77 17.24
CA PHE A 8 -10.30 39.13 17.01
C PHE A 8 -10.54 39.89 18.33
N MET A 9 -11.17 39.23 19.30
CA MET A 9 -11.35 39.78 20.65
C MET A 9 -10.02 40.10 21.32
N LEU A 10 -9.00 39.23 21.17
CA LEU A 10 -7.64 39.50 21.64
C LEU A 10 -7.04 40.75 20.98
N ILE A 11 -7.16 40.89 19.66
CA ILE A 11 -6.67 42.06 18.92
C ILE A 11 -7.32 43.36 19.42
N LEU A 12 -8.64 43.35 19.66
CA LEU A 12 -9.35 44.52 20.19
C LEU A 12 -8.96 44.85 21.63
N GLN A 13 -8.66 43.85 22.45
CA GLN A 13 -8.25 44.03 23.85
C GLN A 13 -6.80 44.53 24.00
N LEU A 14 -5.97 44.36 22.96
CA LEU A 14 -4.63 44.97 22.90
C LEU A 14 -4.67 46.50 22.68
N ILE A 15 -5.83 47.07 22.33
CA ILE A 15 -6.00 48.52 22.17
C ILE A 15 -6.51 49.11 23.51
N PRO A 16 -5.65 49.80 24.30
CA PRO A 16 -5.99 50.28 25.64
C PRO A 16 -7.09 51.35 25.68
N ILE A 17 -7.46 51.93 24.53
CA ILE A 17 -8.55 52.92 24.39
C ILE A 17 -9.95 52.28 24.38
N VAL A 18 -10.05 50.99 24.02
CA VAL A 18 -11.34 50.29 23.84
C VAL A 18 -11.62 49.31 24.98
N SER A 19 -10.60 48.86 25.72
CA SER A 19 -10.74 47.77 26.68
C SER A 19 -10.56 48.19 28.14
N SER A 20 -11.51 47.77 28.99
CA SER A 20 -11.48 47.93 30.45
C SER A 20 -11.06 46.65 31.19
N LEU A 21 -10.67 45.60 30.47
CA LEU A 21 -10.38 44.26 30.99
C LEU A 21 -8.90 43.90 30.81
N ASP A 22 -8.36 43.09 31.72
CA ASP A 22 -6.98 42.62 31.65
C ASP A 22 -6.78 41.67 30.45
N PRO A 23 -5.90 41.99 29.47
CA PRO A 23 -5.65 41.18 28.28
C PRO A 23 -5.21 39.74 28.58
N PHE A 24 -4.62 39.48 29.76
CA PHE A 24 -4.19 38.14 30.15
C PHE A 24 -5.37 37.15 30.30
N SER A 25 -6.56 37.65 30.67
CA SER A 25 -7.74 36.81 30.92
C SER A 25 -8.27 36.07 29.68
N THR A 26 -8.07 36.63 28.48
CA THR A 26 -8.49 36.03 27.19
C THR A 26 -7.33 35.38 26.45
N LEU A 27 -6.11 35.92 26.60
CA LEU A 27 -4.90 35.37 26.00
C LEU A 27 -4.59 33.96 26.53
N ILE A 28 -4.67 33.76 27.85
CA ILE A 28 -4.29 32.50 28.49
C ILE A 28 -5.17 31.33 27.99
N PRO A 29 -6.52 31.39 28.03
CA PRO A 29 -7.34 30.29 27.52
C PRO A 29 -7.13 29.98 26.04
N LEU A 30 -6.97 31.02 25.20
CA LEU A 30 -6.74 30.84 23.76
C LEU A 30 -5.41 30.12 23.50
N LEU A 31 -4.33 30.54 24.16
CA LEU A 31 -3.03 29.90 24.05
C LEU A 31 -3.09 28.43 24.49
N VAL A 32 -3.74 28.14 25.62
CA VAL A 32 -3.88 26.77 26.12
C VAL A 32 -4.58 25.88 25.08
N VAL A 33 -5.71 26.33 24.52
CA VAL A 33 -6.46 25.55 23.52
C VAL A 33 -5.63 25.31 22.24
N VAL A 34 -4.96 26.36 21.74
CA VAL A 34 -4.12 26.25 20.53
C VAL A 34 -2.95 25.29 20.77
N ILE A 35 -2.28 25.40 21.92
CA ILE A 35 -1.16 24.53 22.29
C ILE A 35 -1.61 23.08 22.42
N LEU A 36 -2.70 22.80 23.14
CA LEU A 36 -3.23 21.44 23.29
C LEU A 36 -3.59 20.80 21.94
N LYS A 37 -4.21 21.58 21.04
CA LYS A 37 -4.51 21.10 19.69
C LYS A 37 -3.25 20.81 18.90
N ALA A 38 -2.28 21.72 18.91
CA ALA A 38 -1.01 21.53 18.22
C ALA A 38 -0.25 20.30 18.72
N LEU A 39 -0.22 20.06 20.03
CA LEU A 39 0.40 18.87 20.63
C LEU A 39 -0.30 17.58 20.21
N LYS A 40 -1.63 17.57 20.14
CA LYS A 40 -2.39 16.41 19.66
C LYS A 40 -2.10 16.12 18.19
N ASP A 41 -2.21 17.13 17.33
CA ASP A 41 -1.98 16.98 15.89
C ASP A 41 -0.54 16.51 15.63
N LEU A 42 0.43 17.04 16.39
CA LEU A 42 1.83 16.58 16.36
C LEU A 42 1.97 15.10 16.75
N ASN A 43 1.31 14.66 17.82
CA ASN A 43 1.37 13.26 18.24
C ASN A 43 0.78 12.30 17.18
N ASP A 44 -0.36 12.69 16.59
CA ASP A 44 -1.02 11.89 15.55
C ASP A 44 -0.15 11.81 14.29
N ASP A 45 0.49 12.92 13.90
CA ASP A 45 1.43 12.97 12.78
C ASP A 45 2.68 12.12 13.04
N ILE A 46 3.28 12.19 14.23
CA ILE A 46 4.44 11.36 14.60
C ILE A 46 4.10 9.88 14.52
N LYS A 47 2.96 9.46 15.08
CA LYS A 47 2.51 8.05 15.03
C LYS A 47 2.35 7.56 13.60
N ARG A 48 1.78 8.40 12.71
CA ARG A 48 1.64 8.07 11.29
C ARG A 48 3.00 7.84 10.63
N HIS A 49 3.96 8.74 10.85
CA HIS A 49 5.31 8.60 10.29
C HIS A 49 6.06 7.37 10.81
N LEU A 50 5.91 7.04 12.09
CA LEU A 50 6.51 5.84 12.67
C LEU A 50 5.91 4.57 12.06
N ASN A 51 4.59 4.51 11.88
CA ASN A 51 3.92 3.38 11.25
C ASN A 51 4.35 3.21 9.78
N ASP A 52 4.43 4.31 9.03
CA ASP A 52 4.93 4.29 7.64
C ASP A 52 6.38 3.80 7.58
N TYR A 53 7.25 4.24 8.50
CA TYR A 53 8.64 3.78 8.58
C TYR A 53 8.73 2.30 8.91
N TYR A 54 7.91 1.80 9.83
CA TYR A 54 7.86 0.40 10.22
C TYR A 54 7.46 -0.51 9.05
N LEU A 55 6.39 -0.16 8.32
CA LEU A 55 5.93 -0.92 7.15
C LEU A 55 6.96 -0.90 6.02
N ASN A 56 7.57 0.26 5.75
CA ASN A 56 8.59 0.41 4.71
C ASN A 56 9.92 -0.28 5.04
N SER A 57 10.12 -0.65 6.31
CA SER A 57 11.31 -1.35 6.79
C SER A 57 11.13 -2.87 6.88
N GLN A 58 9.95 -3.40 6.53
CA GLN A 58 9.72 -4.84 6.51
C GLN A 58 10.67 -5.53 5.52
N PRO A 59 11.22 -6.70 5.89
CA PRO A 59 12.07 -7.47 4.98
C PRO A 59 11.23 -8.18 3.92
N VAL A 60 11.83 -8.41 2.77
CA VAL A 60 11.28 -9.19 1.66
C VAL A 60 12.43 -9.86 0.92
N LYS A 61 12.20 -11.05 0.36
CA LYS A 61 13.18 -11.75 -0.47
C LYS A 61 13.02 -11.35 -1.93
N ILE A 62 14.07 -10.80 -2.51
CA ILE A 62 14.14 -10.47 -3.93
C ILE A 62 15.11 -11.44 -4.60
N LEU A 63 14.74 -11.93 -5.77
CA LEU A 63 15.59 -12.75 -6.61
C LEU A 63 16.52 -11.84 -7.43
N ASN A 64 17.83 -11.98 -7.25
CA ASN A 64 18.86 -11.25 -7.98
C ASN A 64 19.76 -12.25 -8.71
N GLY A 65 19.50 -12.44 -10.02
CA GLY A 65 19.99 -13.62 -10.73
C GLY A 65 19.47 -14.87 -10.04
N THR A 66 20.35 -15.79 -9.67
CA THR A 66 19.96 -17.07 -9.03
C THR A 66 19.87 -17.01 -7.51
N VAL A 67 20.25 -15.89 -6.88
CA VAL A 67 20.37 -15.77 -5.42
C VAL A 67 19.22 -14.95 -4.84
N LEU A 68 18.67 -15.42 -3.72
CA LEU A 68 17.66 -14.69 -2.95
C LEU A 68 18.33 -13.76 -1.94
N GLU A 69 18.12 -12.45 -2.12
CA GLU A 69 18.60 -11.40 -1.23
C GLU A 69 17.48 -10.84 -0.37
N ASP A 70 17.74 -10.63 0.92
CA ASP A 70 16.82 -9.90 1.80
C ASP A 70 16.95 -8.38 1.54
N ARG A 71 15.82 -7.76 1.19
CA ARG A 71 15.69 -6.32 0.92
C ARG A 71 14.56 -5.74 1.76
N LYS A 72 14.56 -4.42 1.95
CA LYS A 72 13.45 -3.73 2.62
C LYS A 72 12.39 -3.32 1.61
N TRP A 73 11.13 -3.25 2.03
CA TRP A 73 10.01 -2.84 1.18
C TRP A 73 10.25 -1.52 0.44
N ARG A 74 10.86 -0.53 1.11
CA ARG A 74 11.20 0.77 0.49
C ARG A 74 12.18 0.68 -0.69
N ASN A 75 12.91 -0.43 -0.83
CA ASN A 75 13.93 -0.62 -1.86
C ASN A 75 13.44 -1.52 -3.01
N ILE A 76 12.16 -1.88 -3.03
CA ILE A 76 11.56 -2.66 -4.12
C ILE A 76 11.31 -1.74 -5.32
N SER A 77 11.72 -2.18 -6.51
CA SER A 77 11.41 -1.51 -7.77
C SER A 77 10.58 -2.41 -8.71
N VAL A 78 9.94 -1.78 -9.69
CA VAL A 78 9.24 -2.48 -10.79
C VAL A 78 10.22 -3.43 -11.49
N GLY A 79 9.75 -4.61 -11.87
CA GLY A 79 10.54 -5.67 -12.50
C GLY A 79 11.32 -6.56 -11.52
N ASN A 80 11.36 -6.23 -10.21
CA ASN A 80 11.94 -7.15 -9.24
C ASN A 80 11.06 -8.39 -9.08
N VAL A 81 11.69 -9.57 -9.06
CA VAL A 81 11.03 -10.81 -8.70
C VAL A 81 11.13 -11.01 -7.20
N VAL A 82 9.99 -11.21 -6.56
CA VAL A 82 9.84 -11.34 -5.11
C VAL A 82 9.37 -12.76 -4.79
N LEU A 83 10.02 -13.36 -3.80
CA LEU A 83 9.57 -14.61 -3.18
C LEU A 83 8.75 -14.29 -1.93
N LEU A 84 7.50 -14.68 -1.93
CA LEU A 84 6.61 -14.63 -0.76
C LEU A 84 6.41 -16.03 -0.20
N LYS A 85 6.36 -16.14 1.12
CA LYS A 85 6.01 -17.38 1.84
C LYS A 85 4.61 -17.29 2.43
N ASN A 86 4.12 -18.43 2.91
CA ASN A 86 2.86 -18.47 3.63
C ASN A 86 2.83 -17.45 4.79
N ASN A 87 1.74 -16.70 4.90
CA ASN A 87 1.50 -15.59 5.83
C ASN A 87 2.29 -14.30 5.57
N ASP A 88 3.10 -14.22 4.52
CA ASP A 88 3.77 -12.97 4.16
C ASP A 88 2.77 -11.96 3.57
N CYS A 89 2.98 -10.69 3.87
CA CYS A 89 2.26 -9.59 3.24
C CYS A 89 2.86 -9.27 1.87
N VAL A 90 1.99 -9.03 0.90
CA VAL A 90 2.37 -8.60 -0.44
C VAL A 90 2.82 -7.13 -0.39
N PRO A 91 4.07 -6.81 -0.78
CA PRO A 91 4.63 -5.47 -0.58
C PRO A 91 4.24 -4.44 -1.66
N ALA A 92 3.94 -4.91 -2.87
CA ALA A 92 3.69 -4.12 -4.07
C ALA A 92 2.67 -4.87 -4.95
N ASP A 93 2.16 -4.29 -6.03
CA ASP A 93 1.27 -5.05 -6.91
C ASP A 93 2.12 -5.92 -7.85
N MET A 94 1.90 -7.24 -7.84
CA MET A 94 2.79 -8.22 -8.47
C MET A 94 2.03 -9.22 -9.33
N LEU A 95 2.57 -9.55 -10.49
CA LEU A 95 2.08 -10.66 -11.31
C LEU A 95 2.61 -11.99 -10.75
N ILE A 96 1.74 -12.98 -10.60
CA ILE A 96 2.12 -14.31 -10.13
C ILE A 96 2.81 -15.07 -11.28
N LEU A 97 4.07 -15.45 -11.08
CA LEU A 97 4.84 -16.24 -12.04
C LEU A 97 4.61 -17.74 -11.82
N THR A 98 4.78 -18.20 -10.58
CA THR A 98 4.62 -19.60 -10.20
C THR A 98 4.36 -19.72 -8.70
N THR A 99 3.74 -20.81 -8.28
CA THR A 99 3.30 -21.04 -6.90
C THR A 99 3.62 -22.46 -6.45
N SER A 100 3.56 -22.69 -5.15
CA SER A 100 3.71 -24.03 -4.58
C SER A 100 2.50 -24.93 -4.78
N GLU A 101 1.33 -24.40 -5.14
CA GLU A 101 0.09 -25.18 -5.22
C GLU A 101 -0.13 -25.69 -6.65
N PRO A 102 -0.78 -26.86 -6.82
CA PRO A 102 -1.03 -27.41 -8.15
C PRO A 102 -1.89 -26.47 -9.00
N ASN A 103 -1.68 -26.50 -10.33
CA ASN A 103 -2.35 -25.65 -11.31
C ASN A 103 -2.02 -24.16 -11.16
N GLY A 104 -0.94 -23.82 -10.45
CA GLY A 104 -0.50 -22.45 -10.25
C GLY A 104 -1.42 -21.63 -9.36
N LEU A 105 -2.21 -22.27 -8.49
CA LEU A 105 -3.13 -21.56 -7.61
C LEU A 105 -2.37 -20.83 -6.49
N CYS A 106 -2.90 -19.68 -6.06
CA CYS A 106 -2.42 -18.94 -4.89
C CYS A 106 -3.61 -18.44 -4.11
N PHE A 107 -3.66 -18.70 -2.80
CA PHE A 107 -4.73 -18.16 -1.97
C PHE A 107 -4.25 -16.92 -1.25
N ILE A 108 -5.10 -15.89 -1.26
CA ILE A 108 -4.84 -14.63 -0.60
C ILE A 108 -5.96 -14.28 0.37
N ASP A 109 -5.57 -13.69 1.47
CA ASP A 109 -6.44 -13.05 2.43
C ASP A 109 -6.47 -11.55 2.14
N THR A 110 -7.67 -11.03 1.87
CA THR A 110 -7.91 -9.62 1.56
C THR A 110 -8.54 -8.86 2.72
N ALA A 111 -8.59 -9.43 3.94
CA ALA A 111 -9.20 -8.79 5.10
C ALA A 111 -8.62 -7.37 5.37
N GLU A 112 -7.35 -7.13 5.05
CA GLU A 112 -6.71 -5.82 5.17
C GLU A 112 -7.16 -4.80 4.10
N LEU A 113 -7.73 -5.26 2.97
CA LEU A 113 -8.16 -4.43 1.84
C LEU A 113 -9.66 -4.14 1.83
N ASP A 114 -10.49 -5.18 1.94
CA ASP A 114 -11.95 -5.11 1.77
C ASP A 114 -12.73 -5.56 3.01
N GLY A 115 -12.03 -6.07 4.04
CA GLY A 115 -12.66 -6.57 5.26
C GLY A 115 -13.38 -7.91 5.08
N GLU A 116 -13.23 -8.58 3.93
CA GLU A 116 -13.78 -9.91 3.71
C GLU A 116 -12.92 -10.96 4.43
N THR A 117 -13.55 -11.92 5.10
CA THR A 117 -12.84 -13.01 5.82
C THR A 117 -12.56 -14.23 4.94
N ASN A 118 -13.05 -14.23 3.71
CA ASN A 118 -12.89 -15.34 2.79
C ASN A 118 -11.58 -15.23 2.04
N LEU A 119 -10.93 -16.38 1.85
CA LEU A 119 -9.76 -16.46 0.99
C LEU A 119 -10.19 -16.31 -0.47
N LYS A 120 -9.48 -15.46 -1.21
CA LYS A 120 -9.62 -15.33 -2.66
C LYS A 120 -8.57 -16.19 -3.33
N SER A 121 -8.98 -16.93 -4.36
CA SER A 121 -8.07 -17.71 -5.20
C SER A 121 -7.57 -16.83 -6.35
N ARG A 122 -6.27 -16.85 -6.58
CA ARG A 122 -5.56 -16.25 -7.72
C ARG A 122 -4.80 -17.34 -8.46
N GLN A 123 -4.40 -17.07 -9.69
CA GLN A 123 -3.74 -18.07 -10.53
C GLN A 123 -2.51 -17.47 -11.22
N ALA A 124 -1.41 -18.23 -11.18
CA ALA A 124 -0.21 -17.96 -11.96
C ALA A 124 -0.52 -17.91 -13.45
N VAL A 125 0.36 -17.27 -14.22
CA VAL A 125 0.29 -17.31 -15.68
C VAL A 125 0.46 -18.76 -16.13
N THR A 126 -0.54 -19.31 -16.81
CA THR A 126 -0.63 -20.75 -17.12
C THR A 126 0.60 -21.28 -17.84
N ASP A 127 1.04 -20.60 -18.91
CA ASP A 127 2.18 -21.07 -19.72
C ASP A 127 3.50 -21.06 -18.94
N LEU A 128 3.71 -20.03 -18.11
CA LEU A 128 4.87 -19.97 -17.22
C LEU A 128 4.82 -21.10 -16.21
N ASN A 129 3.67 -21.30 -15.57
CA ASN A 129 3.53 -22.31 -14.55
C ASN A 129 3.71 -23.73 -15.10
N GLN A 130 3.25 -24.01 -16.33
CA GLN A 130 3.51 -25.29 -17.00
C GLN A 130 5.00 -25.51 -17.25
N ILE A 131 5.73 -24.47 -17.70
CA ILE A 131 7.19 -24.56 -17.85
C ILE A 131 7.86 -24.92 -16.52
N PHE A 132 7.43 -24.33 -15.40
CA PHE A 132 7.99 -24.62 -14.08
C PHE A 132 7.57 -26.00 -13.52
N GLU A 133 6.31 -26.40 -13.71
CA GLU A 133 5.78 -27.69 -13.24
C GLU A 133 6.36 -28.88 -14.03
N ASP A 134 6.57 -28.75 -15.35
CA ASP A 134 7.09 -29.82 -16.20
C ASP A 134 8.60 -30.04 -16.02
N ASN A 135 9.38 -28.99 -15.78
CA ASN A 135 10.84 -29.08 -15.69
C ASN A 135 11.37 -29.41 -14.28
N SER A 136 10.60 -29.13 -13.23
CA SER A 136 11.05 -29.29 -11.84
C SER A 136 10.00 -30.01 -10.96
N PRO A 137 9.88 -31.36 -11.03
CA PRO A 137 8.99 -32.13 -10.15
C PRO A 137 9.45 -32.09 -8.68
N SER A 138 10.73 -31.82 -8.44
CA SER A 138 11.27 -31.51 -7.12
C SER A 138 11.34 -29.99 -6.99
N LYS A 139 10.45 -29.40 -6.19
CA LYS A 139 10.30 -27.95 -5.93
C LYS A 139 11.52 -27.34 -5.21
N ASN A 140 12.71 -27.53 -5.77
CA ASN A 140 13.97 -26.99 -5.27
C ASN A 140 14.08 -25.53 -5.71
N PHE A 141 14.24 -24.63 -4.74
CA PHE A 141 14.33 -23.19 -4.98
C PHE A 141 15.47 -22.83 -5.94
N ASP A 142 16.61 -23.53 -5.90
CA ASP A 142 17.77 -23.20 -6.75
C ASP A 142 17.50 -23.42 -8.25
N HIS A 143 16.72 -24.44 -8.59
CA HIS A 143 16.31 -24.72 -9.97
C HIS A 143 15.31 -23.67 -10.47
N ILE A 144 14.27 -23.40 -9.68
CA ILE A 144 13.26 -22.38 -9.99
C ILE A 144 13.91 -21.00 -10.16
N ASN A 145 14.86 -20.65 -9.29
CA ASN A 145 15.60 -19.39 -9.38
C ASN A 145 16.38 -19.26 -10.69
N SER A 146 16.99 -20.36 -11.16
CA SER A 146 17.76 -20.40 -12.40
C SER A 146 16.83 -20.27 -13.60
N GLU A 147 15.72 -21.01 -13.63
CA GLU A 147 14.72 -20.94 -14.69
C GLU A 147 14.10 -19.54 -14.79
N ILE A 148 13.73 -18.92 -13.66
CA ILE A 148 13.22 -17.54 -13.66
C ILE A 148 14.25 -16.54 -14.20
N SER A 149 15.55 -16.78 -13.95
CA SER A 149 16.62 -15.90 -14.42
C SER A 149 16.87 -16.01 -15.93
N GLU A 150 16.55 -17.16 -16.53
CA GLU A 150 16.71 -17.41 -17.96
C GLU A 150 15.51 -16.94 -18.79
N LEU A 151 14.36 -16.75 -18.15
CA LEU A 151 13.14 -16.28 -18.82
C LEU A 151 13.23 -14.81 -19.20
N ASN A 152 13.03 -14.53 -20.48
CA ASN A 152 12.81 -13.18 -21.00
C ASN A 152 11.37 -13.07 -21.49
N PHE A 153 10.68 -12.03 -21.03
CA PHE A 153 9.34 -11.68 -21.46
C PHE A 153 9.08 -10.20 -21.21
N ASP A 154 8.20 -9.61 -22.02
CA ASP A 154 7.76 -8.23 -21.87
C ASP A 154 6.34 -8.18 -21.31
N ILE A 155 6.14 -7.44 -20.24
CA ILE A 155 4.79 -7.20 -19.67
C ILE A 155 4.30 -5.82 -20.12
N GLY A 156 3.29 -5.81 -20.98
CA GLY A 156 2.46 -4.64 -21.22
C GLY A 156 1.29 -4.60 -20.25
N CYS A 157 1.03 -3.47 -19.60
CA CYS A 157 -0.13 -3.33 -18.72
C CYS A 157 -0.75 -1.94 -18.83
N GLU A 158 -1.98 -1.83 -18.32
CA GLU A 158 -2.67 -0.55 -18.18
C GLU A 158 -1.91 0.44 -17.27
N ILE A 159 -2.24 1.73 -17.40
CA ILE A 159 -1.71 2.78 -16.51
C ILE A 159 -2.27 2.57 -15.08
N PRO A 160 -1.46 2.80 -14.03
CA PRO A 160 -1.89 2.75 -12.63
C PRO A 160 -3.22 3.47 -12.36
N ASN A 161 -4.23 2.70 -11.92
CA ASN A 161 -5.58 3.20 -11.60
C ASN A 161 -6.04 2.74 -10.21
N GLN A 162 -7.21 3.20 -9.77
CA GLN A 162 -7.77 2.92 -8.43
C GLN A 162 -8.69 1.68 -8.38
N PHE A 163 -8.94 1.02 -9.51
CA PHE A 163 -9.90 -0.07 -9.61
C PHE A 163 -9.26 -1.39 -9.15
N LEU A 164 -9.58 -1.82 -7.92
CA LEU A 164 -9.01 -3.03 -7.28
C LEU A 164 -9.45 -4.35 -7.96
N ASN A 165 -10.60 -4.33 -8.66
CA ASN A 165 -11.20 -5.52 -9.26
C ASN A 165 -10.91 -5.65 -10.77
N GLN A 166 -10.19 -4.69 -11.34
CA GLN A 166 -9.91 -4.64 -12.77
C GLN A 166 -8.41 -4.57 -12.97
N PHE A 167 -7.89 -5.41 -13.84
CA PHE A 167 -6.53 -5.36 -14.33
C PHE A 167 -6.53 -5.98 -15.71
N VAL A 168 -5.89 -5.29 -16.65
CA VAL A 168 -5.71 -5.75 -18.03
C VAL A 168 -4.25 -5.59 -18.39
N GLY A 169 -3.64 -6.67 -18.85
CA GLY A 169 -2.28 -6.67 -19.36
C GLY A 169 -2.08 -7.74 -20.43
N THR A 170 -0.89 -7.74 -21.00
CA THR A 170 -0.45 -8.71 -21.99
C THR A 170 0.99 -9.05 -21.69
N LEU A 171 1.28 -10.34 -21.57
CA LEU A 171 2.63 -10.86 -21.46
C LEU A 171 3.06 -11.35 -22.84
N LYS A 172 4.16 -10.82 -23.35
CA LYS A 172 4.76 -11.22 -24.62
C LYS A 172 6.00 -12.05 -24.33
N MET A 173 5.98 -13.29 -24.77
CA MET A 173 7.12 -14.20 -24.69
C MET A 173 8.02 -14.04 -25.92
N ASP A 174 9.30 -14.42 -25.80
CA ASP A 174 10.27 -14.41 -26.91
C ASP A 174 9.83 -15.25 -28.12
N ASN A 175 9.02 -16.29 -27.87
CA ASN A 175 8.47 -17.15 -28.93
C ASN A 175 7.35 -16.48 -29.74
N GLY A 176 7.00 -15.22 -29.43
CA GLY A 176 5.95 -14.46 -30.09
C GLY A 176 4.54 -14.73 -29.57
N ASN A 177 4.38 -15.60 -28.56
CA ASN A 177 3.08 -15.83 -27.94
C ASN A 177 2.70 -14.66 -27.03
N GLU A 178 1.48 -14.18 -27.21
CA GLU A 178 0.89 -13.14 -26.36
C GLU A 178 -0.17 -13.75 -25.45
N ILE A 179 0.00 -13.57 -24.14
CA ILE A 179 -0.90 -14.10 -23.11
C ILE A 179 -1.62 -12.92 -22.47
N SER A 180 -2.94 -12.96 -22.47
CA SER A 180 -3.76 -11.96 -21.77
C SER A 180 -3.64 -12.15 -20.26
N LEU A 181 -3.36 -11.06 -19.55
CA LEU A 181 -3.30 -11.01 -18.09
C LEU A 181 -4.57 -10.38 -17.55
N GLU A 182 -5.18 -11.03 -16.57
CA GLU A 182 -6.40 -10.58 -15.91
C GLU A 182 -6.17 -10.27 -14.42
N ASN A 183 -7.18 -9.72 -13.76
CA ASN A 183 -7.15 -9.45 -12.33
C ASN A 183 -6.84 -10.71 -11.49
N ASN A 184 -7.15 -11.90 -11.97
CA ASN A 184 -6.84 -13.15 -11.27
C ASN A 184 -5.34 -13.49 -11.25
N ASN A 185 -4.53 -12.86 -12.09
CA ASN A 185 -3.09 -13.12 -12.15
C ASN A 185 -2.27 -12.18 -11.25
N ILE A 186 -2.89 -11.12 -10.69
CA ILE A 186 -2.19 -10.12 -9.89
C ILE A 186 -2.48 -10.27 -8.38
N LEU A 187 -1.42 -10.09 -7.59
CA LEU A 187 -1.46 -9.91 -6.14
C LEU A 187 -1.40 -8.41 -5.85
N LEU A 188 -2.33 -7.90 -5.06
CA LEU A 188 -2.35 -6.49 -4.66
C LEU A 188 -1.53 -6.28 -3.39
N ARG A 189 -0.90 -5.10 -3.28
CA ARG A 189 -0.25 -4.67 -2.05
C ARG A 189 -1.21 -4.72 -0.87
N GLY A 190 -0.78 -5.30 0.25
CA GLY A 190 -1.58 -5.44 1.47
C GLY A 190 -2.37 -6.74 1.57
N CYS A 191 -2.48 -7.52 0.50
CA CYS A 191 -2.93 -8.90 0.61
C CYS A 191 -1.94 -9.73 1.44
N ARG A 192 -2.42 -10.77 2.10
CA ARG A 192 -1.58 -11.75 2.79
C ARG A 192 -1.68 -13.10 2.10
N ILE A 193 -0.53 -13.72 1.80
CA ILE A 193 -0.51 -15.09 1.26
C ILE A 193 -1.02 -16.05 2.34
N ARG A 194 -1.96 -16.93 1.99
CA ARG A 194 -2.48 -17.98 2.88
C ARG A 194 -2.54 -19.29 2.11
N ASN A 195 -2.47 -20.42 2.80
CA ASN A 195 -2.66 -21.75 2.21
C ASN A 195 -1.81 -22.01 0.94
N THR A 196 -0.68 -21.32 0.83
CA THR A 196 0.29 -21.44 -0.26
C THR A 196 1.67 -21.33 0.38
N GLN A 197 2.48 -22.36 0.28
CA GLN A 197 3.79 -22.42 0.95
C GLN A 197 4.72 -21.32 0.46
N TRP A 198 4.77 -21.12 -0.85
CA TRP A 198 5.55 -20.09 -1.50
C TRP A 198 4.92 -19.63 -2.82
N CYS A 199 5.21 -18.39 -3.20
CA CYS A 199 4.76 -17.76 -4.43
C CYS A 199 5.86 -16.84 -4.96
N TYR A 200 6.22 -17.00 -6.23
CA TYR A 200 7.07 -16.06 -6.95
C TYR A 200 6.20 -15.07 -7.71
N GLY A 201 6.51 -13.78 -7.60
CA GLY A 201 5.83 -12.76 -8.37
C GLY A 201 6.76 -11.64 -8.81
N ILE A 202 6.48 -11.08 -9.98
CA ILE A 202 7.21 -9.92 -10.52
C ILE A 202 6.43 -8.64 -10.23
N VAL A 203 7.12 -7.62 -9.71
CA VAL A 203 6.50 -6.35 -9.34
C VAL A 203 6.11 -5.57 -10.59
N ILE A 204 4.82 -5.27 -10.74
CA ILE A 204 4.28 -4.43 -11.83
C ILE A 204 4.15 -2.98 -11.37
N PHE A 205 3.53 -2.75 -10.21
CA PHE A 205 3.37 -1.40 -9.65
C PHE A 205 3.98 -1.32 -8.26
N ALA A 206 4.80 -0.29 -8.02
CA ALA A 206 5.48 -0.07 -6.76
C ALA A 206 5.10 1.28 -6.12
N GLY A 207 5.21 1.36 -4.79
CA GLY A 207 5.00 2.59 -4.05
C GLY A 207 3.62 3.22 -4.26
N ARG A 208 3.59 4.48 -4.71
CA ARG A 208 2.35 5.27 -4.92
C ARG A 208 1.55 4.84 -6.14
N ASP A 209 2.14 4.01 -7.02
CA ASP A 209 1.47 3.51 -8.22
C ASP A 209 0.69 2.22 -7.98
N THR A 210 0.84 1.60 -6.81
CA THR A 210 -0.03 0.48 -6.40
C THR A 210 -1.50 0.90 -6.39
N LYS A 211 -2.39 0.02 -6.84
CA LYS A 211 -3.84 0.28 -6.95
C LYS A 211 -4.45 0.69 -5.60
N ILE A 212 -3.99 0.10 -4.50
CA ILE A 212 -4.41 0.49 -3.15
C ILE A 212 -4.00 1.92 -2.79
N MET A 213 -2.81 2.38 -3.22
CA MET A 213 -2.36 3.75 -2.97
C MET A 213 -3.06 4.76 -3.88
N LYS A 214 -3.51 4.35 -5.08
CA LYS A 214 -4.37 5.17 -5.94
C LYS A 214 -5.81 5.24 -5.41
N ASN A 215 -6.30 4.15 -4.82
CA ASN A 215 -7.61 4.10 -4.16
C ASN A 215 -7.61 4.88 -2.83
N ARG A 216 -6.43 5.12 -2.24
CA ARG A 216 -6.29 6.01 -1.09
C ARG A 216 -6.81 7.40 -1.46
N GLY A 217 -7.93 7.78 -0.86
CA GLY A 217 -8.43 9.15 -0.95
C GLY A 217 -7.35 10.15 -0.50
N VAL A 218 -7.38 11.35 -1.07
CA VAL A 218 -6.49 12.45 -0.68
C VAL A 218 -6.56 12.58 0.84
N SER A 219 -5.41 12.55 1.52
CA SER A 219 -5.35 12.74 2.97
C SER A 219 -5.71 14.20 3.29
N GLY A 220 -7.01 14.47 3.35
CA GLY A 220 -7.55 15.75 3.79
C GLY A 220 -7.72 15.78 5.31
N PHE A 221 -7.78 16.99 5.85
CA PHE A 221 -8.18 17.21 7.24
C PHE A 221 -9.63 16.73 7.42
N LYS A 222 -9.83 15.62 8.16
CA LYS A 222 -11.17 15.11 8.46
C LYS A 222 -11.79 15.96 9.56
N GLN A 223 -12.95 16.56 9.28
CA GLN A 223 -13.73 17.32 10.24
C GLN A 223 -15.04 16.59 10.54
N THR A 224 -15.42 16.51 11.82
CA THR A 224 -16.68 15.86 12.20
C THR A 224 -17.89 16.71 11.78
N HIS A 225 -19.02 16.06 11.52
CA HIS A 225 -20.27 16.75 11.20
C HIS A 225 -20.69 17.72 12.32
N VAL A 226 -20.49 17.31 13.59
CA VAL A 226 -20.72 18.18 14.76
C VAL A 226 -19.80 19.39 14.72
N SER A 227 -18.50 19.22 14.42
CA SER A 227 -17.58 20.37 14.29
C SER A 227 -17.97 21.32 13.15
N ARG A 228 -18.61 20.83 12.08
CA ARG A 228 -19.15 21.67 11.01
C ARG A 228 -20.39 22.43 11.48
N CYS A 229 -21.34 21.73 12.09
CA CYS A 229 -22.56 22.33 12.67
C CYS A 229 -22.24 23.37 13.75
N VAL A 230 -21.30 23.08 14.67
CA VAL A 230 -20.83 24.05 15.67
C VAL A 230 -20.23 25.28 14.99
N ASN A 231 -19.44 25.10 13.93
CA ASN A 231 -18.92 26.25 13.19
C ASN A 231 -20.03 27.08 12.51
N GLU A 232 -21.10 26.45 12.03
CA GLU A 232 -22.28 27.14 11.48
C GLU A 232 -23.08 27.89 12.55
N ILE A 233 -23.23 27.33 13.76
CA ILE A 233 -23.90 27.99 14.90
C ILE A 233 -23.07 29.15 15.48
N THR A 234 -21.75 29.10 15.33
CA THR A 234 -20.85 30.17 15.81
C THR A 234 -20.77 31.36 14.83
N ILE A 235 -21.46 31.30 13.69
CA ILE A 235 -21.68 32.42 12.75
C ILE A 235 -22.90 33.21 13.22
#